data_AF-A0A255Y0R4-F1
#
_entry.id   AF-A0A255Y0R4-F1
#
_cell.length_a   1.000
_cell.length_b   1.000
_cell.length_c   1.000
_cell.angle_alpha   90.00
_cell.angle_beta   90.00
_cell.angle_gamma   90.00
#
_symmetry.space_group_name_H-M   'P 1'
#
loop_
_entity.id
_entity.type
_entity.pdbx_description
1 polymer ?
#
loop_
_entity_poly.entity_id
_entity_poly.type
_entity_poly.pdbx_seq_one_letter_code
_entity_poly.pdbx_strand_id
1 'polypeptide(L)'
;MQSQDFAAPLVVIACALLGACGGPSWPPEARGGDIGHYRPARATEIPEALQNARARMAAVREGHARLFAPGRLRQSEILLARAEREAASGLLDDMNTTLGRLRGELDTLDQALASVPR
;
A
#
# COMPACT_ATOMS: atom_id res chain seq x y z
N MET A 1 -49.66 -6.00 -27.97
CA MET A 1 -49.60 -7.36 -27.40
C MET A 1 -48.12 -7.74 -27.42
N GLN A 2 -47.38 -8.04 -26.35
CA GLN A 2 -47.65 -8.46 -24.97
C GLN A 2 -46.47 -8.01 -24.08
N SER A 3 -46.77 -7.75 -22.80
CA SER A 3 -45.80 -7.64 -21.70
C SER A 3 -45.17 -8.99 -21.34
N GLN A 4 -43.95 -8.95 -20.79
CA GLN A 4 -43.45 -9.70 -19.60
C GLN A 4 -41.92 -9.54 -19.54
N ASP A 5 -41.35 -8.80 -18.59
CA ASP A 5 -41.16 -9.06 -17.15
C ASP A 5 -39.83 -9.78 -16.81
N PHE A 6 -39.07 -9.04 -16.01
CA PHE A 6 -37.87 -9.30 -15.21
C PHE A 6 -37.34 -10.73 -15.05
N ALA A 7 -36.03 -10.88 -15.28
CA ALA A 7 -35.15 -11.69 -14.43
C ALA A 7 -33.68 -11.24 -14.59
N ALA A 8 -33.22 -10.35 -13.70
CA ALA A 8 -31.82 -10.41 -13.28
C ALA A 8 -31.69 -11.64 -12.36
N PRO A 9 -30.57 -12.40 -12.41
CA PRO A 9 -29.50 -12.04 -11.48
C PRO A 9 -28.07 -12.35 -11.96
N LEU A 10 -27.11 -11.78 -11.22
CA LEU A 10 -25.73 -12.23 -11.01
C LEU A 10 -24.76 -12.01 -12.20
N VAL A 11 -24.04 -10.88 -12.21
CA VAL A 11 -22.69 -10.79 -11.60
C VAL A 11 -21.84 -11.97 -12.03
N VAL A 12 -20.96 -11.76 -13.02
CA VAL A 12 -19.64 -12.38 -13.15
C VAL A 12 -18.97 -11.82 -14.42
N ILE A 13 -17.83 -11.16 -14.20
CA ILE A 13 -16.76 -10.86 -15.16
C ILE A 13 -16.99 -9.68 -16.12
N ALA A 14 -16.69 -8.48 -15.61
CA ALA A 14 -16.31 -7.32 -16.43
C ALA A 14 -15.00 -6.73 -15.89
N CYS A 15 -13.90 -7.49 -15.99
CA CYS A 15 -12.54 -6.97 -15.77
C CYS A 15 -11.65 -7.06 -17.03
N ALA A 16 -12.24 -7.32 -18.20
CA ALA A 16 -11.56 -7.09 -19.46
C ALA A 16 -12.17 -5.82 -20.06
N LEU A 17 -11.34 -4.80 -20.31
CA LEU A 17 -11.58 -3.55 -21.08
C LEU A 17 -11.32 -2.22 -20.35
N LEU A 18 -10.20 -2.10 -19.62
CA LEU A 18 -9.55 -0.78 -19.41
C LEU A 18 -8.03 -0.85 -19.58
N GLY A 19 -7.59 -1.55 -20.63
CA GLY A 19 -6.30 -1.27 -21.25
C GLY A 19 -6.47 -0.12 -22.25
N ALA A 20 -6.02 1.09 -21.88
CA ALA A 20 -5.54 2.18 -22.74
C ALA A 20 -5.78 3.56 -22.09
N CYS A 21 -4.87 4.00 -21.22
CA CYS A 21 -4.53 5.40 -20.99
C CYS A 21 -3.04 5.42 -20.61
N GLY A 22 -2.21 6.05 -21.43
CA GLY A 22 -0.77 5.85 -21.46
C GLY A 22 0.07 6.67 -20.48
N GLY A 23 1.29 6.17 -20.26
CA GLY A 23 2.52 6.92 -19.94
C GLY A 23 3.16 6.60 -18.58
N PRO A 24 4.50 6.74 -18.41
CA PRO A 24 5.58 6.87 -19.39
C PRO A 24 6.49 5.63 -19.45
N SER A 25 7.08 5.42 -20.62
CA SER A 25 8.11 4.43 -20.93
C SER A 25 9.42 4.73 -20.18
N TRP A 26 9.81 3.88 -19.24
CA TRP A 26 11.17 3.85 -18.69
C TRP A 26 11.51 2.52 -17.96
N PRO A 27 12.76 1.99 -18.08
CA PRO A 27 13.84 2.37 -18.98
C PRO A 27 13.95 1.47 -20.23
N PRO A 28 14.72 1.90 -21.24
CA PRO A 28 14.89 1.22 -22.52
C PRO A 28 15.79 -0.02 -22.40
N GLU A 29 15.63 -0.94 -23.35
CA GLU A 29 16.47 -2.12 -23.57
C GLU A 29 17.95 -1.71 -23.78
N ALA A 30 18.69 -1.58 -22.68
CA ALA A 30 20.13 -1.49 -22.69
C ALA A 30 20.71 -2.85 -22.30
N ARG A 31 21.26 -3.50 -23.32
CA ARG A 31 22.19 -4.61 -23.25
C ARG A 31 23.27 -4.34 -22.20
N GLY A 32 23.44 -5.23 -21.22
CA GLY A 32 24.67 -5.25 -20.40
C GLY A 32 24.48 -5.70 -18.95
N GLY A 33 25.09 -6.85 -18.63
CA GLY A 33 25.44 -7.23 -17.26
C GLY A 33 24.46 -8.18 -16.61
N ASP A 34 24.91 -9.42 -16.46
CA ASP A 34 24.46 -10.43 -15.50
C ASP A 34 23.63 -9.84 -14.35
N ILE A 35 22.31 -9.86 -14.50
CA ILE A 35 21.38 -9.48 -13.42
C ILE A 35 21.44 -10.69 -12.50
N GLY A 36 22.45 -10.70 -11.62
CA GLY A 36 22.61 -11.70 -10.58
C GLY A 36 21.24 -11.94 -9.99
N HIS A 37 20.74 -13.16 -10.17
CA HIS A 37 19.37 -13.54 -9.83
C HIS A 37 18.98 -12.87 -8.52
N TYR A 38 18.05 -11.91 -8.56
CA TYR A 38 17.40 -11.43 -7.35
C TYR A 38 16.65 -12.63 -6.79
N ARG A 39 17.35 -13.37 -5.94
CA ARG A 39 16.77 -14.41 -5.14
C ARG A 39 16.12 -13.65 -3.99
N PRO A 40 14.77 -13.58 -3.91
CA PRO A 40 14.16 -13.07 -2.70
C PRO A 40 14.75 -13.89 -1.55
N ALA A 41 15.35 -13.21 -0.58
CA ALA A 41 15.80 -13.86 0.64
C ALA A 41 14.62 -14.70 1.14
N ARG A 42 14.83 -16.03 1.22
CA ARG A 42 13.81 -16.99 1.65
C ARG A 42 13.10 -16.42 2.86
N ALA A 43 11.78 -16.24 2.74
CA ALA A 43 10.84 -15.81 3.78
C ALA A 43 11.48 -15.77 5.17
N THR A 44 12.24 -14.72 5.44
CA THR A 44 12.66 -14.39 6.79
C THR A 44 11.35 -14.03 7.46
N GLU A 45 11.02 -14.76 8.50
CA GLU A 45 9.82 -14.56 9.32
C GLU A 45 9.54 -13.06 9.42
N ILE A 46 8.40 -12.62 8.88
CA ILE A 46 8.12 -11.19 8.73
C ILE A 46 8.20 -10.59 10.13
N PRO A 47 9.10 -9.61 10.39
CA PRO A 47 9.28 -9.08 11.72
C PRO A 47 7.94 -8.64 12.31
N GLU A 48 7.62 -9.06 13.53
CA GLU A 48 6.33 -8.80 14.19
C GLU A 48 5.99 -7.30 14.16
N ALA A 49 6.98 -6.44 14.38
CA ALA A 49 6.85 -4.99 14.30
C ALA A 49 6.32 -4.50 12.94
N LEU A 50 6.78 -5.10 11.84
CA LEU A 50 6.29 -4.77 10.49
C LEU A 50 4.86 -5.27 10.27
N GLN A 51 4.51 -6.46 10.78
CA GLN A 51 3.14 -6.96 10.72
C GLN A 51 2.17 -6.04 11.47
N ASN A 52 2.54 -5.63 12.68
CA ASN A 52 1.75 -4.70 13.48
C ASN A 52 1.59 -3.33 12.78
N ALA A 53 2.65 -2.82 12.17
CA ALA A 53 2.60 -1.58 11.39
C ALA A 53 1.65 -1.68 10.18
N ARG A 54 1.65 -2.82 9.47
CA ARG A 54 0.70 -3.08 8.36
C ARG A 54 -0.74 -3.10 8.85
N ALA A 55 -1.02 -3.81 9.93
CA ALA A 55 -2.35 -3.87 10.52
C ALA A 55 -2.85 -2.48 10.94
N ARG A 56 -1.98 -1.68 11.57
CA ARG A 56 -2.31 -0.30 11.95
C ARG A 56 -2.59 0.56 10.72
N MET A 57 -1.74 0.51 9.71
CA MET A 57 -1.94 1.25 8.46
C MET A 57 -3.24 0.86 7.75
N ALA A 58 -3.62 -0.42 7.75
CA ALA A 58 -4.89 -0.88 7.21
C ALA A 58 -6.08 -0.20 7.92
N ALA A 59 -6.09 -0.20 9.26
CA ALA A 59 -7.13 0.46 10.04
C ALA A 59 -7.22 1.97 9.75
N VAL A 60 -6.08 2.65 9.63
CA VAL A 60 -6.05 4.08 9.29
C VAL A 60 -6.58 4.34 7.88
N ARG A 61 -6.28 3.48 6.92
CA ARG A 61 -6.77 3.59 5.53
C ARG A 61 -8.27 3.37 5.40
N GLU A 62 -8.85 2.55 6.27
CA GLU A 62 -10.29 2.31 6.35
C GLU A 62 -11.04 3.45 7.05
N GLY A 63 -10.35 4.19 7.92
CA GLY A 63 -10.89 5.37 8.58
C GLY A 63 -11.00 6.61 7.70
N HIS A 64 -11.37 7.74 8.31
CA HIS A 64 -11.56 9.02 7.62
C HIS A 64 -10.25 9.76 7.28
N ALA A 65 -9.08 9.13 7.47
CA ALA A 65 -7.78 9.72 7.20
C ALA A 65 -7.66 10.26 5.76
N ARG A 66 -8.27 9.56 4.81
CA ARG A 66 -8.30 9.96 3.39
C ARG A 66 -9.02 11.28 3.14
N LEU A 67 -10.01 11.61 3.98
CA LEU A 67 -10.85 12.81 3.82
C LEU A 67 -10.24 14.01 4.54
N PHE A 68 -9.73 13.81 5.75
CA PHE A 68 -9.32 14.91 6.62
C PHE A 68 -7.81 15.13 6.71
N ALA A 69 -6.99 14.12 6.39
CA ALA A 69 -5.53 14.21 6.47
C ALA A 69 -4.81 13.44 5.34
N PRO A 70 -5.17 13.62 4.05
CA PRO A 70 -4.65 12.82 2.94
C PRO A 70 -3.12 12.91 2.78
N GLY A 71 -2.53 14.09 3.03
CA GLY A 71 -1.07 14.27 2.95
C GLY A 71 -0.31 13.46 4.00
N ARG A 72 -0.79 13.43 5.25
CA ARG A 72 -0.19 12.65 6.34
C ARG A 72 -0.38 11.15 6.13
N LEU A 73 -1.54 10.75 5.61
CA LEU A 73 -1.79 9.36 5.23
C LEU A 73 -0.77 8.91 4.17
N ARG A 74 -0.58 9.70 3.11
CA ARG A 74 0.40 9.40 2.05
C ARG A 74 1.81 9.29 2.61
N GLN A 75 2.20 10.18 3.52
CA GLN A 75 3.51 10.10 4.18
C GLN A 75 3.69 8.79 4.96
N SER A 76 2.65 8.38 5.70
CA SER A 76 2.65 7.12 6.44
C SER A 76 2.73 5.90 5.51
N GLU A 77 2.04 5.93 4.37
CA GLU A 77 2.14 4.88 3.33
C GLU A 77 3.56 4.78 2.74
N ILE A 78 4.23 5.92 2.51
CA ILE A 78 5.63 5.96 2.04
C ILE A 78 6.58 5.34 3.06
N LEU A 79 6.42 5.67 4.34
CA LEU A 79 7.23 5.11 5.42
C LEU A 79 7.01 3.60 5.56
N LEU A 80 5.77 3.11 5.46
CA LEU A 80 5.48 1.68 5.46
C LEU A 80 6.18 0.98 4.28
N ALA A 81 6.02 1.48 3.06
CA ALA A 81 6.63 0.89 1.87
C ALA A 81 8.17 0.86 1.96
N ARG A 82 8.77 1.86 2.61
CA ARG A 82 10.21 1.89 2.89
C ARG A 82 10.61 0.79 3.88
N ALA A 83 9.90 0.66 5.00
CA ALA A 83 10.17 -0.38 5.99
C ALA A 83 10.05 -1.79 5.38
N GLU A 84 9.10 -2.01 4.47
CA GLU A 84 8.95 -3.28 3.74
C GLU A 84 10.16 -3.60 2.84
N ARG A 85 10.72 -2.58 2.17
CA ARG A 85 11.93 -2.73 1.35
C ARG A 85 13.16 -3.01 2.22
N GLU A 86 13.29 -2.30 3.34
CA GLU A 86 14.38 -2.49 4.30
C GLU A 86 14.32 -3.91 4.90
N ALA A 87 13.12 -4.39 5.26
CA ALA A 87 12.90 -5.77 5.70
C ALA A 87 13.28 -6.80 4.62
N ALA A 88 12.85 -6.59 3.37
CA ALA A 88 13.20 -7.46 2.25
C ALA A 88 14.71 -7.47 1.94
N SER A 89 15.41 -6.40 2.30
CA SER A 89 16.86 -6.25 2.12
C SER A 89 17.67 -6.70 3.34
N GLY A 90 17.01 -7.13 4.43
CA GLY A 90 17.65 -7.54 5.68
C GLY A 90 18.22 -6.38 6.51
N LEU A 91 17.87 -5.13 6.20
CA LEU A 91 18.32 -3.93 6.90
C LEU A 91 17.45 -3.67 8.14
N LEU A 92 17.57 -4.53 9.16
CA LEU A 92 16.67 -4.53 10.31
C LEU A 92 16.76 -3.27 11.19
N ASP A 93 17.95 -2.68 11.35
CA ASP A 93 18.12 -1.45 12.15
C ASP A 93 17.51 -0.23 11.45
N ASP A 94 17.70 -0.12 10.13
CA ASP A 94 17.08 0.91 9.30
C ASP A 94 15.55 0.74 9.30
N MET A 95 15.08 -0.50 9.13
CA MET A 95 13.66 -0.84 9.22
C MET A 95 13.08 -0.41 10.57
N ASN A 96 13.73 -0.72 11.69
CA ASN A 96 13.27 -0.34 13.02
C ASN A 96 13.22 1.20 13.18
N THR A 97 14.21 1.90 12.63
CA THR A 97 14.21 3.38 12.60
C THR A 97 13.04 3.93 11.78
N THR A 98 12.78 3.35 10.61
CA THR A 98 11.66 3.73 9.74
C THR A 98 10.32 3.43 10.40
N LEU A 99 10.17 2.28 11.07
CA LEU A 99 8.97 1.92 11.82
C LEU A 99 8.73 2.85 13.02
N GLY A 100 9.78 3.28 13.71
CA GLY A 100 9.68 4.29 14.77
C GLY A 100 9.13 5.63 14.25
N ARG A 101 9.61 6.08 13.09
CA ARG A 101 9.09 7.29 12.42
C ARG A 101 7.65 7.12 11.96
N LEU A 102 7.33 5.97 11.37
CA LEU A 102 5.96 5.63 10.95
C LEU A 102 4.99 5.71 12.13
N ARG A 103 5.38 5.15 13.29
CA ARG A 103 4.57 5.19 14.50
C ARG A 103 4.28 6.63 14.94
N GLY A 104 5.30 7.49 14.98
CA GLY A 104 5.12 8.90 15.33
C GLY A 104 4.21 9.67 14.36
N GLU A 105 4.32 9.40 13.05
CA GLU A 105 3.42 9.99 12.04
C GLU A 105 1.97 9.51 12.22
N LEU A 106 1.77 8.22 12.51
CA LEU A 106 0.46 7.65 12.77
C LEU A 106 -0.19 8.22 14.03
N ASP A 107 0.56 8.36 15.12
CA ASP A 107 0.08 8.99 16.36
C ASP A 107 -0.32 10.45 16.11
N THR A 108 0.47 11.17 15.32
CA THR A 108 0.16 12.56 14.92
C THR A 108 -1.08 12.63 14.03
N LEU A 109 -1.25 11.68 13.12
CA LEU A 109 -2.42 11.59 12.25
C LEU A 109 -3.68 11.29 13.07
N ASP A 110 -3.61 10.37 14.05
CA ASP A 110 -4.71 10.06 14.94
C ASP A 110 -5.13 11.29 15.75
N GLN A 111 -4.16 12.06 16.26
CA GLN A 111 -4.44 13.31 16.97
C GLN A 111 -5.13 14.33 16.06
N ALA A 112 -4.69 14.46 14.81
CA ALA A 112 -5.34 15.34 13.84
C ALA A 112 -6.79 14.90 13.58
N LEU A 113 -7.05 13.60 13.42
CA LEU A 113 -8.40 13.07 13.21
C LEU A 113 -9.30 13.21 14.44
N ALA A 114 -8.74 13.11 15.65
CA ALA A 114 -9.49 13.34 16.88
C ALA A 114 -9.97 14.79 17.03
N SER A 115 -9.25 15.74 16.41
CA SER A 115 -9.62 17.17 16.44
C SER A 115 -10.73 17.56 15.44
N VAL A 116 -11.11 16.65 14.54
CA VAL A 116 -12.17 16.90 13.55
C VAL A 116 -13.55 16.77 14.23
N PRO A 117 -14.42 17.80 14.18
CA PRO A 117 -15.77 17.71 14.70
C PRO A 117 -16.57 16.66 13.91
N ARG A 118 -17.27 15.79 14.64
CA ARG A 118 -18.11 14.70 14.08
C ARG A 118 -19.51 15.20 13.72
#